data_AF-A0A950PFN9-F1
#
_entry.id   AF-A0A950PFN9-F1
#
_cell.length_a   1.000
_cell.length_b   1.000
_cell.length_c   1.000
_cell.angle_alpha   90.00
_cell.angle_beta   90.00
_cell.angle_gamma   90.00
#
_symmetry.space_group_name_H-M   'P 1'
#
loop_
_entity.id
_entity.type
_entity.pdbx_description
1 polymer ?
#
loop_
_entity_poly.entity_id
_entity_poly.type
_entity_poly.pdbx_seq_one_letter_code
_entity_poly.pdbx_strand_id
1 'polypeptide(L)'
;AALAIAAADKPRLVEGDLRRDLARLANEMPRDATRVIFHTAVLTYVGPTERAEFARSVTSLCDVWISNEGPQVFPEIAARANAPGPPGHFLLASNATPLAWCDPHGASLDWIA
;
A
#
# COMPACT_ATOMS: atom_id res chain seq x y z
N ALA A 1 -21.46 -11.95 -4.63
CA ALA A 1 -21.00 -12.24 -3.26
C ALA A 1 -20.45 -11.00 -2.55
N ALA A 2 -19.35 -10.38 -3.04
CA ALA A 2 -18.70 -9.24 -2.37
C ALA A 2 -19.65 -8.05 -2.04
N LEU A 3 -20.50 -7.64 -2.98
CA LEU A 3 -21.47 -6.56 -2.74
C LEU A 3 -22.48 -6.90 -1.62
N ALA A 4 -22.90 -8.16 -1.52
CA ALA A 4 -23.82 -8.60 -0.47
C ALA A 4 -23.13 -8.61 0.90
N ILE A 5 -21.84 -9.01 0.95
CA ILE A 5 -21.03 -8.95 2.18
C ILE A 5 -20.89 -7.50 2.63
N ALA A 6 -20.48 -6.58 1.74
CA ALA A 6 -20.32 -5.17 2.07
C ALA A 6 -21.66 -4.49 2.44
N ALA A 7 -22.79 -4.99 1.95
CA ALA A 7 -24.11 -4.48 2.34
C ALA A 7 -24.53 -4.96 3.75
N ALA A 8 -24.19 -6.20 4.11
CA ALA A 8 -24.50 -6.80 5.41
C ALA A 8 -23.54 -6.34 6.51
N ASP A 9 -22.25 -6.26 6.20
CA ASP A 9 -21.17 -5.77 7.07
C ASP A 9 -20.53 -4.55 6.42
N LYS A 10 -21.11 -3.37 6.70
CA LYS A 10 -20.70 -2.13 6.05
C LYS A 10 -19.31 -1.72 6.51
N PRO A 11 -18.33 -1.59 5.61
CA PRO A 11 -17.03 -1.07 5.99
C PRO A 11 -17.19 0.38 6.44
N ARG A 12 -16.37 0.77 7.41
CA ARG A 12 -16.28 2.17 7.81
C ARG A 12 -15.64 2.98 6.68
N LEU A 13 -16.38 3.94 6.15
CA LEU A 13 -15.91 4.89 5.14
C LEU A 13 -15.66 6.24 5.80
N VAL A 14 -14.48 6.80 5.56
CA VAL A 14 -14.09 8.11 6.10
C VAL A 14 -13.52 8.93 4.96
N GLU A 15 -14.05 10.13 4.77
CA GLU A 15 -13.47 11.12 3.85
C GLU A 15 -12.12 11.58 4.41
N GLY A 16 -11.11 11.71 3.55
CA GLY A 16 -9.80 12.15 3.96
C GLY A 16 -8.82 12.34 2.81
N ASP A 17 -7.71 12.99 3.14
CA ASP A 17 -6.55 13.24 2.29
C ASP A 17 -5.38 12.42 2.83
N LEU A 18 -4.92 11.43 2.07
CA LEU A 18 -3.85 10.51 2.48
C LEU A 18 -2.56 11.23 2.89
N ARG A 19 -2.35 12.48 2.42
CA ARG A 19 -1.17 13.28 2.74
C ARG A 19 -1.19 13.84 4.16
N ARG A 20 -2.36 13.90 4.80
CA ARG A 20 -2.56 14.62 6.07
C ARG A 20 -3.32 13.80 7.12
N ASP A 21 -4.26 12.96 6.70
CA ASP A 21 -5.21 12.30 7.60
C ASP A 21 -4.76 10.93 8.09
N LEU A 22 -3.69 10.35 7.53
CA LEU A 22 -3.25 8.99 7.83
C LEU A 22 -2.97 8.77 9.33
N ALA A 23 -2.24 9.70 9.95
CA ALA A 23 -1.88 9.62 11.37
C ALA A 23 -3.11 9.61 12.29
N ARG A 24 -4.10 10.47 12.01
CA ARG A 24 -5.34 10.52 12.76
C ARG A 24 -6.09 9.18 12.66
N LEU A 25 -6.26 8.67 11.44
CA LEU A 25 -6.99 7.42 11.19
C LEU A 25 -6.28 6.19 11.80
N ALA A 26 -4.95 6.11 11.68
CA ALA A 26 -4.17 5.03 12.28
C ALA A 26 -4.34 5.00 13.80
N ASN A 27 -4.37 6.15 14.46
CA ASN A 27 -4.52 6.26 15.92
C ASN A 27 -5.91 5.89 16.45
N GLU A 28 -6.91 5.75 15.58
CA GLU A 28 -8.24 5.28 15.97
C GLU A 28 -8.30 3.76 16.12
N MET A 29 -7.32 3.02 15.60
CA MET A 29 -7.29 1.57 15.73
C MET A 29 -7.01 1.16 17.19
N PRO A 30 -7.65 0.08 17.68
CA PRO A 30 -7.35 -0.49 18.99
C PRO A 30 -5.85 -0.77 19.16
N ARG A 31 -5.33 -0.52 20.36
CA ARG A 31 -3.90 -0.71 20.66
C ARG A 31 -3.49 -2.17 20.76
N ASP A 32 -4.46 -3.07 20.94
CA ASP A 32 -4.31 -4.51 21.08
C ASP A 32 -4.53 -5.27 19.76
N ALA A 33 -4.67 -4.55 18.64
CA ALA A 33 -4.80 -5.12 17.30
C ALA A 33 -3.57 -4.83 16.44
N THR A 34 -3.23 -5.76 15.53
CA THR A 34 -2.24 -5.50 14.48
C THR A 34 -2.78 -4.46 13.51
N ARG A 35 -2.05 -3.37 13.36
CA ARG A 35 -2.39 -2.29 12.44
C ARG A 35 -1.76 -2.55 11.09
N VAL A 36 -2.62 -2.77 10.09
CA VAL A 36 -2.24 -2.98 8.70
C VAL A 36 -2.67 -1.77 7.87
N ILE A 37 -1.73 -1.12 7.18
CA ILE A 37 -2.03 -0.08 6.19
C ILE A 37 -1.77 -0.65 4.81
N PHE A 38 -2.81 -0.74 3.99
CA PHE A 38 -2.76 -1.25 2.62
C PHE A 38 -3.14 -0.16 1.63
N HIS A 39 -2.39 -0.04 0.54
CA HIS A 39 -2.77 0.78 -0.60
C HIS A 39 -2.31 0.17 -1.92
N THR A 40 -3.06 0.48 -2.98
CA THR A 40 -2.73 0.06 -4.34
C THR A 40 -3.20 1.11 -5.35
N ALA A 41 -2.41 1.32 -6.40
CA ALA A 41 -2.68 2.23 -7.52
C ALA A 41 -3.07 3.66 -7.12
N VAL A 42 -2.64 4.18 -5.96
CA VAL A 42 -3.13 5.47 -5.44
C VAL A 42 -2.03 6.51 -5.34
N LEU A 43 -0.81 6.13 -4.97
CA LEU A 43 0.26 7.11 -4.74
C LEU A 43 0.87 7.64 -6.03
N THR A 44 0.61 7.01 -7.19
CA THR A 44 1.00 7.53 -8.50
C THR A 44 0.41 8.93 -8.80
N TYR A 45 -0.69 9.30 -8.15
CA TYR A 45 -1.33 10.63 -8.30
C TYR A 45 -0.76 11.70 -7.35
N VAL A 46 0.16 11.32 -6.46
CA VAL A 46 0.72 12.17 -5.42
C VAL A 46 2.09 12.66 -5.85
N GLY A 47 2.49 13.87 -5.45
CA GLY A 47 3.80 14.42 -5.76
C GLY A 47 4.96 13.63 -5.11
N PRO A 48 6.17 13.65 -5.68
CA PRO A 48 7.31 12.87 -5.15
C PRO A 48 7.66 13.20 -3.69
N THR A 49 7.57 14.47 -3.30
CA THR A 49 7.83 14.93 -1.92
C THR A 49 6.83 14.29 -0.96
N GLU A 50 5.54 14.36 -1.29
CA GLU A 50 4.47 13.82 -0.46
C GLU A 50 4.48 12.29 -0.42
N ARG A 51 4.94 11.60 -1.48
CA ARG A 51 5.17 10.14 -1.43
C ARG A 51 6.25 9.77 -0.42
N ALA A 52 7.35 10.52 -0.39
CA ALA A 52 8.43 10.29 0.56
C ALA A 52 7.98 10.56 2.00
N GLU A 53 7.17 11.61 2.21
CA GLU A 53 6.53 11.89 3.50
C GLU A 53 5.56 10.79 3.92
N PHE A 54 4.73 10.31 2.99
CA PHE A 54 3.85 9.18 3.23
C PHE A 54 4.63 7.94 3.67
N ALA A 55 5.70 7.56 2.94
CA ALA A 55 6.53 6.40 3.27
C ALA A 55 7.16 6.51 4.68
N ARG A 56 7.65 7.70 5.05
CA ARG A 56 8.16 7.94 6.42
C ARG A 56 7.06 7.82 7.47
N SER A 57 5.90 8.40 7.20
CA SER A 57 4.77 8.42 8.13
C SER A 57 4.17 7.02 8.33
N VAL A 58 3.86 6.30 7.25
CA VAL A 58 3.24 4.98 7.32
C VAL A 58 4.12 3.99 8.09
N THR A 59 5.45 4.05 7.90
CA THR A 59 6.41 3.16 8.58
C THR A 59 6.37 3.29 10.10
N SER A 60 6.10 4.48 10.65
CA SER A 60 5.97 4.68 12.10
C SER A 60 4.54 4.47 12.62
N LEU A 61 3.57 4.42 11.70
CA LEU A 61 2.16 4.38 12.05
C LEU A 61 1.56 2.99 12.07
N CYS A 62 2.17 1.96 11.49
CA CYS A 62 1.61 0.60 11.42
C CYS A 62 2.62 -0.51 11.73
N ASP A 63 2.11 -1.69 12.06
CA ASP A 63 2.91 -2.90 12.21
C ASP A 63 3.23 -3.53 10.84
N VAL A 64 2.28 -3.41 9.91
CA VAL A 64 2.41 -3.93 8.54
C VAL A 64 1.94 -2.89 7.54
N TRP A 65 2.84 -2.47 6.67
CA TRP A 65 2.56 -1.64 5.52
C TRP A 65 2.62 -2.49 4.25
N ILE A 66 1.50 -2.62 3.54
CA ILE A 66 1.43 -3.29 2.24
C ILE A 66 1.23 -2.24 1.15
N SER A 67 2.16 -2.20 0.20
CA SER A 67 2.05 -1.37 -1.00
C SER A 67 2.04 -2.25 -2.24
N ASN A 68 1.12 -1.99 -3.17
CA ASN A 68 1.07 -2.62 -4.49
C ASN A 68 0.93 -1.53 -5.55
N GLU A 69 2.08 -1.01 -6.00
CA GLU A 69 2.17 0.21 -6.80
C GLU A 69 3.15 0.02 -7.96
N GLY A 70 3.07 0.90 -8.96
CA GLY A 70 4.11 0.95 -10.00
C GLY A 70 5.50 1.19 -9.39
N PRO A 71 6.57 0.60 -9.94
CA PRO A 71 7.92 0.67 -9.36
C PRO A 71 8.47 2.11 -9.22
N GLN A 72 7.96 3.05 -10.01
CA GLN A 72 8.30 4.47 -9.94
C GLN A 72 7.71 5.21 -8.73
N VAL A 73 6.75 4.61 -8.02
CA VAL A 73 6.12 5.23 -6.84
C VAL A 73 7.09 5.25 -5.66
N PHE A 74 7.85 4.16 -5.48
CA PHE A 74 8.90 4.05 -4.47
C PHE A 74 10.19 3.48 -5.08
N PRO A 75 11.00 4.32 -5.76
CA PRO A 75 12.22 3.87 -6.42
C PRO A 75 13.20 3.16 -5.48
N GLU A 76 13.29 3.62 -4.22
CA GLU A 76 14.15 3.02 -3.18
C GLU A 76 13.71 1.61 -2.76
N ILE A 77 12.40 1.31 -2.83
CA ILE A 77 11.87 -0.03 -2.59
C ILE A 77 12.10 -0.89 -3.83
N ALA A 78 11.81 -0.35 -5.02
CA ALA A 78 12.00 -1.06 -6.29
C ALA A 78 13.47 -1.45 -6.54
N ALA A 79 14.42 -0.60 -6.12
CA ALA A 79 15.86 -0.87 -6.22
C ALA A 79 16.31 -2.09 -5.39
N ARG A 80 15.50 -2.54 -4.41
CA ARG A 80 15.78 -3.73 -3.60
C ARG A 80 15.26 -5.02 -4.25
N ALA A 81 14.50 -4.94 -5.34
CA ALA A 81 14.10 -6.13 -6.08
C ALA A 81 15.31 -6.69 -6.84
N ASN A 82 15.51 -8.01 -6.80
CA ASN A 82 16.64 -8.68 -7.44
C ASN A 82 16.68 -8.48 -8.97
N ALA A 83 15.51 -8.30 -9.59
CA ALA A 83 15.36 -8.07 -11.03
C ALA A 83 14.14 -7.17 -11.29
N PRO A 84 14.16 -6.38 -12.39
CA PRO A 84 12.98 -5.62 -12.81
C PRO A 84 11.83 -6.54 -13.18
N GLY A 85 10.60 -6.12 -12.88
CA GLY A 85 9.39 -6.84 -13.25
C GLY A 85 9.02 -6.69 -14.72
N PRO A 86 8.04 -7.47 -15.20
CA PRO A 86 7.51 -7.31 -16.53
C PRO A 86 6.92 -5.89 -16.73
N PRO A 87 6.96 -5.34 -17.97
CA PRO A 87 6.38 -4.04 -18.25
C PRO A 87 4.92 -3.93 -17.76
N GLY A 88 4.61 -2.80 -17.12
CA GLY A 88 3.26 -2.52 -16.61
C GLY A 88 2.89 -3.21 -15.30
N HIS A 89 3.75 -4.09 -14.74
CA HIS A 89 3.47 -4.73 -13.46
C HIS A 89 3.72 -3.79 -12.28
N PHE A 90 2.97 -4.01 -11.21
CA PHE A 90 3.20 -3.39 -9.92
C PHE A 90 4.18 -4.20 -9.10
N LEU A 91 4.88 -3.53 -8.19
CA LEU A 91 5.67 -4.18 -7.15
C LEU A 91 4.83 -4.26 -5.87
N LEU A 92 4.57 -5.48 -5.42
CA LEU A 92 4.06 -5.76 -4.08
C LEU A 92 5.22 -5.72 -3.10
N ALA A 93 5.07 -4.92 -2.04
CA ALA A 93 6.02 -4.86 -0.94
C ALA A 93 5.32 -4.85 0.41
N SER A 94 5.94 -5.50 1.39
CA SER A 94 5.54 -5.47 2.81
C SER A 94 6.65 -4.83 3.63
N ASN A 95 6.33 -3.81 4.42
CA ASN A 95 7.30 -3.07 5.25
C ASN A 95 8.55 -2.66 4.46
N ALA A 96 8.34 -2.10 3.26
CA ALA A 96 9.39 -1.70 2.33
C ALA A 96 10.34 -2.83 1.84
N THR A 97 9.90 -4.09 1.98
CA THR A 97 10.55 -5.28 1.43
C THR A 97 9.78 -5.77 0.20
N PRO A 98 10.39 -5.79 -1.00
CA PRO A 98 9.77 -6.37 -2.20
C PRO A 98 9.40 -7.84 -2.01
N LEU A 99 8.21 -8.24 -2.45
CA LEU A 99 7.70 -9.61 -2.35
C LEU A 99 7.39 -10.24 -3.71
N ALA A 100 6.73 -9.50 -4.59
CA ALA A 100 6.28 -10.03 -5.88
C ALA A 100 6.05 -8.93 -6.92
N TRP A 101 6.05 -9.32 -8.19
CA TRP A 101 5.51 -8.53 -9.29
C TRP A 101 4.06 -8.94 -9.55
N CYS A 102 3.15 -7.98 -9.66
CA CYS A 102 1.72 -8.21 -9.81
C CYS A 102 1.20 -7.60 -11.12
N ASP A 103 0.28 -8.30 -11.79
CA ASP A 103 -0.62 -7.61 -12.71
C ASP A 103 -1.41 -6.54 -11.91
N PRO A 104 -1.54 -5.29 -12.42
CA PRO A 104 -2.20 -4.20 -11.70
C PRO A 104 -3.65 -4.48 -11.26
N HIS A 105 -4.32 -5.44 -11.91
CA HIS A 105 -5.71 -5.82 -11.65
C HIS A 105 -5.85 -7.24 -11.08
N GLY A 106 -4.74 -7.86 -10.68
CA GLY A 106 -4.73 -9.14 -9.97
C GLY A 106 -4.82 -10.38 -10.87
N ALA A 107 -4.51 -10.27 -12.16
CA ALA A 107 -4.52 -11.42 -13.07
C ALA A 107 -3.35 -12.40 -12.85
N SER A 108 -2.18 -11.89 -12.41
CA SER A 108 -0.97 -12.68 -12.18
C SER A 108 -0.17 -12.15 -10.99
N LEU A 109 0.68 -13.04 -10.46
CA LEU A 109 1.58 -12.77 -9.33
C LEU A 109 2.85 -13.62 -9.48
N ASP A 110 4.00 -12.96 -9.58
CA ASP A 110 5.31 -13.58 -9.70
C ASP A 110 6.16 -13.24 -8.46
N TRP A 111 6.39 -14.23 -7.58
CA TRP A 111 7.14 -14.05 -6.35
C TRP A 111 8.64 -13.81 -6.60
N ILE A 112 9.26 -12.91 -5.82
CA ILE A 112 10.69 -12.54 -5.87
C ILE A 112 11.47 -13.16 -4.70
N ALA A 113 10.78 -13.47 -3.60
CA ALA A 113 11.31 -14.04 -2.37
C ALA A 113 10.69 -15.41 -2.08
#